data_AF-A0A1K2ITY5-F1
#
_entry.id   AF-A0A1K2ITY5-F1
#
_cell.length_a   1.000
_cell.length_b   1.000
_cell.length_c   1.000
_cell.angle_alpha   90.00
_cell.angle_beta   90.00
_cell.angle_gamma   90.00
#
_symmetry.space_group_name_H-M   'P 1'
#
loop_
_entity.id
_entity.type
_entity.pdbx_description
1 polymer ?
#
loop_
_entity_poly.entity_id
_entity_poly.type
_entity_poly.pdbx_seq_one_letter_code
_entity_poly.pdbx_strand_id
1 'polypeptide(L)'
;MNIKLNHIALILCLCFFGCKKTENYSEVRKTLEKVLVEDQMYRNPVFNSEKQTPIDRKNMQIVTKIIDSLGWLGEDKIGKDANLAFFAVIQHAPELSTMEKYLAVMKDAVKKGNAEKSRLAYLIDRVEILNNRNQIYGTQYSIRENGEIYIGNLIDSSNVDSRRKSMNLEPIKDYLKGLDSLDYVNDRKKNR
;
A
#
# COMPACT_ATOMS: atom_id res chain seq x y z
N MET A 1 54.79 -53.07 4.53
CA MET A 1 53.44 -53.09 3.91
C MET A 1 52.54 -52.17 4.73
N ASN A 2 51.88 -51.23 4.05
CA ASN A 2 50.79 -50.34 4.49
C ASN A 2 51.14 -49.07 5.29
N ILE A 3 51.23 -47.99 4.49
CA ILE A 3 51.12 -46.58 4.82
C ILE A 3 49.68 -46.28 5.29
N LYS A 4 49.50 -45.49 6.35
CA LYS A 4 48.24 -44.80 6.63
C LYS A 4 48.47 -43.29 6.58
N LEU A 5 48.12 -42.70 5.45
CA LEU A 5 47.85 -41.26 5.32
C LEU A 5 46.51 -40.99 6.01
N ASN A 6 46.48 -40.12 7.01
CA ASN A 6 45.25 -39.48 7.45
C ASN A 6 45.21 -38.06 6.88
N HIS A 7 44.28 -37.87 5.94
CA HIS A 7 44.03 -36.60 5.27
C HIS A 7 43.52 -35.55 6.24
N ILE A 8 44.27 -34.44 6.35
CA ILE A 8 43.78 -33.17 6.90
C ILE A 8 42.84 -32.57 5.85
N ALA A 9 41.54 -32.59 6.12
CA ALA A 9 40.55 -31.91 5.28
C ALA A 9 40.62 -30.39 5.55
N LEU A 10 41.32 -29.68 4.66
CA LEU A 10 41.35 -28.22 4.62
C LEU A 10 40.02 -27.72 4.03
N ILE A 11 39.07 -27.34 4.89
CA ILE A 11 37.82 -26.70 4.46
C ILE A 11 38.15 -25.25 4.07
N LEU A 12 38.36 -25.02 2.77
CA LEU A 12 38.43 -23.67 2.20
C LEU A 12 37.03 -23.06 2.25
N CYS A 13 36.74 -22.30 3.31
CA CYS A 13 35.55 -21.47 3.38
C CYS A 13 35.74 -20.27 2.43
N LEU A 14 35.44 -20.46 1.14
CA LEU A 14 35.35 -19.39 0.16
C LEU A 14 34.15 -18.51 0.51
N CYS A 15 34.39 -17.49 1.34
CA CYS A 15 33.48 -16.37 1.52
C CYS A 15 33.37 -15.65 0.17
N PHE A 16 32.38 -16.04 -0.64
CA PHE A 16 31.93 -15.25 -1.77
C PHE A 16 31.35 -13.94 -1.23
N PHE A 17 32.19 -12.94 -1.01
CA PHE A 17 31.76 -11.54 -1.00
C PHE A 17 31.36 -11.17 -2.42
N GLY A 18 30.17 -11.61 -2.81
CA GLY A 18 29.51 -11.12 -4.01
C GLY A 18 29.30 -9.63 -3.84
N CYS A 19 30.05 -8.83 -4.58
CA CYS A 19 29.85 -7.39 -4.71
C CYS A 19 28.42 -7.20 -5.26
N LYS A 20 27.44 -6.95 -4.38
CA LYS A 20 26.06 -6.68 -4.79
C LYS A 20 26.10 -5.41 -5.63
N LYS A 21 26.01 -5.56 -6.95
CA LYS A 21 25.87 -4.44 -7.88
C LYS A 21 24.65 -3.64 -7.41
N THR A 22 24.88 -2.41 -6.95
CA THR A 22 23.79 -1.53 -6.50
C THR A 22 22.97 -1.17 -7.73
N GLU A 23 21.80 -1.79 -7.88
CA GLU A 23 20.84 -1.43 -8.91
C GLU A 23 20.41 0.02 -8.71
N ASN A 24 20.59 0.84 -9.76
CA ASN A 24 20.23 2.26 -9.70
C ASN A 24 18.76 2.43 -10.10
N TYR A 25 17.91 2.72 -9.11
CA TYR A 25 16.48 2.96 -9.30
C TYR A 25 16.11 4.45 -9.36
N SER A 26 17.08 5.36 -9.56
CA SER A 26 16.81 6.81 -9.53
C SER A 26 15.74 7.25 -10.52
N GLU A 27 15.68 6.67 -11.71
CA GLU A 27 14.68 7.06 -12.71
C GLU A 27 13.29 6.50 -12.38
N VAL A 28 13.24 5.28 -11.84
CA VAL A 28 12.02 4.66 -11.33
C VAL A 28 11.45 5.50 -10.18
N ARG A 29 12.31 5.91 -9.24
CA ARG A 29 11.96 6.80 -8.14
C ARG A 29 11.35 8.11 -8.63
N LYS A 30 12.05 8.85 -9.49
CA LYS A 30 11.56 10.14 -10.02
C LYS A 30 10.22 9.98 -10.75
N THR A 31 10.08 8.90 -11.52
CA THR A 31 8.83 8.58 -12.22
C THR A 31 7.69 8.37 -11.22
N LEU A 32 7.90 7.58 -10.17
CA LEU A 32 6.87 7.27 -9.18
C LEU A 32 6.53 8.46 -8.28
N GLU A 33 7.50 9.30 -7.91
CA GLU A 33 7.25 10.55 -7.20
C GLU A 33 6.34 11.48 -8.01
N LYS A 34 6.57 11.60 -9.32
CA LYS A 34 5.66 12.34 -10.22
C LYS A 34 4.28 11.70 -10.31
N VAL A 35 4.22 10.37 -10.43
CA VAL A 35 2.95 9.62 -10.44
C VAL A 35 2.14 9.90 -9.17
N LEU A 36 2.76 9.93 -7.99
CA LEU A 36 2.07 10.23 -6.75
C LEU A 36 1.44 11.64 -6.76
N VAL A 37 2.19 12.64 -7.23
CA VAL A 37 1.68 14.01 -7.35
C VAL A 37 0.48 14.07 -8.30
N GLU A 38 0.59 13.42 -9.47
CA GLU A 38 -0.50 13.36 -10.45
C GLU A 38 -1.72 12.60 -9.90
N ASP A 39 -1.52 11.50 -9.17
CA ASP A 39 -2.59 10.70 -8.56
C ASP A 39 -3.41 11.49 -7.54
N GLN A 40 -2.81 12.44 -6.82
CA GLN A 40 -3.49 13.22 -5.78
C GLN A 40 -4.09 14.54 -6.27
N MET A 41 -3.72 15.00 -7.47
CA MET A 41 -3.92 16.36 -7.96
C MET A 41 -5.37 16.86 -7.91
N TYR A 42 -6.34 16.00 -8.22
CA TYR A 42 -7.75 16.39 -8.30
C TYR A 42 -8.66 15.60 -7.36
N ARG A 43 -8.08 15.05 -6.28
CA ARG A 43 -8.83 14.29 -5.25
C ARG A 43 -9.36 15.17 -4.12
N ASN A 44 -8.65 16.25 -3.78
CA ASN A 44 -8.96 17.13 -2.66
C ASN A 44 -9.03 18.62 -3.08
N PRO A 45 -9.84 19.46 -2.40
CA PRO A 45 -10.81 19.10 -1.37
C PRO A 45 -12.08 18.45 -1.94
N VAL A 46 -12.40 18.68 -3.22
CA VAL A 46 -13.52 18.07 -3.93
C VAL A 46 -12.98 17.24 -5.07
N PHE A 47 -13.36 15.97 -5.11
CA PHE A 47 -12.94 15.05 -6.16
C PHE A 47 -13.50 15.47 -7.53
N ASN A 48 -12.61 15.76 -8.48
CA ASN A 48 -12.96 16.01 -9.88
C ASN A 48 -12.64 14.77 -10.72
N SER A 49 -13.65 13.92 -10.92
CA SER A 49 -13.52 12.65 -11.64
C SER A 49 -13.15 12.82 -13.11
N GLU A 50 -13.67 13.84 -13.79
CA GLU A 50 -13.40 14.10 -15.21
C GLU A 50 -11.91 14.35 -15.48
N LYS A 51 -11.25 15.11 -14.59
CA LYS A 51 -9.82 15.39 -14.68
C LYS A 51 -8.96 14.25 -14.13
N GLN A 52 -9.41 13.58 -13.06
CA GLN A 52 -8.60 12.54 -12.41
C GLN A 52 -8.61 11.21 -13.18
N THR A 53 -9.74 10.80 -13.78
CA THR A 53 -9.88 9.48 -14.41
C THR A 53 -8.84 9.21 -15.52
N PRO A 54 -8.55 10.14 -16.44
CA PRO A 54 -7.50 9.93 -17.45
C PRO A 54 -6.10 9.76 -16.84
N ILE A 55 -5.82 10.48 -15.75
CA ILE A 55 -4.56 10.39 -15.00
C ILE A 55 -4.44 9.02 -14.33
N ASP A 56 -5.50 8.55 -13.68
CA ASP A 56 -5.52 7.25 -13.00
C ASP A 56 -5.24 6.11 -13.97
N ARG A 57 -5.80 6.15 -15.18
CA ARG A 57 -5.52 5.15 -16.23
C ARG A 57 -4.05 5.14 -16.66
N LYS A 58 -3.47 6.33 -16.90
CA LYS A 58 -2.05 6.47 -17.26
C LYS A 58 -1.14 5.99 -16.14
N ASN A 59 -1.41 6.42 -14.91
CA ASN A 59 -0.64 6.06 -13.73
C ASN A 59 -0.71 4.55 -13.47
N MET A 60 -1.88 3.94 -13.66
CA MET A 60 -2.03 2.49 -13.58
C MET A 60 -1.09 1.77 -14.54
N GLN A 61 -1.03 2.17 -15.81
CA GLN A 61 -0.13 1.54 -16.80
C GLN A 61 1.35 1.65 -16.39
N ILE A 62 1.76 2.80 -15.85
CA ILE A 62 3.14 3.03 -15.39
C ILE A 62 3.46 2.13 -14.19
N VAL A 63 2.63 2.18 -13.15
CA VAL A 63 2.84 1.46 -11.89
C VAL A 63 2.81 -0.04 -12.10
N THR A 64 1.82 -0.55 -12.81
CA THR A 64 1.68 -1.99 -13.09
C THR A 64 2.84 -2.52 -13.92
N LYS A 65 3.31 -1.78 -14.92
CA LYS A 65 4.50 -2.16 -15.70
C LYS A 65 5.76 -2.26 -14.83
N ILE A 66 5.95 -1.33 -13.90
CA ILE A 66 7.07 -1.34 -12.97
C ILE A 66 6.96 -2.54 -12.02
N ILE A 67 5.81 -2.74 -11.38
CA ILE A 67 5.60 -3.85 -10.44
C ILE A 67 5.73 -5.19 -11.14
N ASP A 68 5.16 -5.35 -12.34
CA ASP A 68 5.23 -6.62 -13.09
C ASP A 68 6.66 -6.94 -13.55
N SER A 69 7.52 -5.92 -13.74
CA SER A 69 8.89 -6.11 -14.20
C SER A 69 9.92 -6.25 -13.07
N LEU A 70 9.74 -5.50 -11.98
CA LEU A 70 10.74 -5.34 -10.90
C LEU A 70 10.23 -5.84 -9.54
N GLY A 71 8.95 -6.22 -9.45
CA GLY A 71 8.27 -6.45 -8.18
C GLY A 71 8.00 -5.16 -7.41
N TRP A 72 7.53 -5.31 -6.18
CA TRP A 72 7.34 -4.19 -5.26
C TRP A 72 8.67 -3.78 -4.63
N LEU A 73 9.28 -2.72 -5.15
CA LEU A 73 10.53 -2.16 -4.61
C LEU A 73 10.28 -1.49 -3.25
N GLY A 74 11.16 -1.78 -2.29
CA GLY A 74 11.10 -1.20 -0.94
C GLY A 74 11.52 0.27 -0.89
N GLU A 75 11.13 0.93 0.20
CA GLU A 75 11.47 2.34 0.46
C GLU A 75 12.98 2.59 0.52
N ASP A 76 13.77 1.58 0.92
CA ASP A 76 15.23 1.60 0.90
C ASP A 76 15.82 1.83 -0.50
N LYS A 77 15.10 1.39 -1.55
CA LYS A 77 15.52 1.51 -2.95
C LYS A 77 14.97 2.76 -3.63
N ILE A 78 13.69 3.05 -3.42
CA ILE A 78 12.97 4.08 -4.19
C ILE A 78 12.49 5.26 -3.35
N GLY A 79 12.64 5.23 -2.02
CA GLY A 79 12.11 6.25 -1.13
C GLY A 79 10.62 6.07 -0.80
N LYS A 80 10.16 6.82 0.19
CA LYS A 80 8.81 6.73 0.75
C LYS A 80 7.72 7.10 -0.24
N ASP A 81 7.87 8.24 -0.91
CA ASP A 81 6.85 8.77 -1.83
C ASP A 81 6.67 7.87 -3.05
N ALA A 82 7.76 7.36 -3.62
CA ALA A 82 7.70 6.40 -4.72
C ALA A 82 7.01 5.09 -4.32
N ASN A 83 7.28 4.58 -3.10
CA ASN A 83 6.60 3.40 -2.58
C ASN A 83 5.12 3.66 -2.28
N LEU A 84 4.78 4.86 -1.79
CA LEU A 84 3.42 5.31 -1.60
C LEU A 84 2.66 5.38 -2.94
N ALA A 85 3.33 5.80 -4.02
CA ALA A 85 2.75 5.83 -5.36
C ALA A 85 2.24 4.46 -5.81
N PHE A 86 2.97 3.38 -5.53
CA PHE A 86 2.51 2.01 -5.82
C PHE A 86 1.18 1.71 -5.14
N PHE A 87 1.09 1.98 -3.83
CA PHE A 87 -0.14 1.75 -3.08
C PHE A 87 -1.29 2.63 -3.58
N ALA A 88 -1.06 3.94 -3.68
CA ALA A 88 -2.11 4.90 -4.00
C ALA A 88 -2.76 4.61 -5.36
N VAL A 89 -1.94 4.34 -6.38
CA VAL A 89 -2.45 4.02 -7.72
C VAL A 89 -3.25 2.71 -7.71
N ILE A 90 -2.78 1.66 -7.04
CA ILE A 90 -3.52 0.39 -6.93
C ILE A 90 -4.82 0.56 -6.13
N GLN A 91 -4.79 1.31 -5.02
CA GLN A 91 -5.97 1.64 -4.20
C GLN A 91 -7.06 2.36 -5.02
N HIS A 92 -6.65 3.13 -6.03
CA HIS A 92 -7.54 3.89 -6.91
C HIS A 92 -7.80 3.20 -8.27
N ALA A 93 -7.48 1.91 -8.40
CA ALA A 93 -7.74 1.20 -9.64
C ALA A 93 -9.22 1.27 -10.05
N PRO A 94 -9.53 1.45 -11.34
CA PRO A 94 -10.92 1.45 -11.80
C PRO A 94 -11.56 0.05 -11.68
N GLU A 95 -10.76 -1.00 -11.87
CA GLU A 95 -11.23 -2.38 -11.90
C GLU A 95 -10.86 -3.13 -10.62
N LEU A 96 -11.85 -3.77 -9.99
CA LEU A 96 -11.65 -4.61 -8.80
C LEU A 96 -10.62 -5.72 -9.04
N SER A 97 -10.65 -6.37 -10.20
CA SER A 97 -9.72 -7.44 -10.57
C SER A 97 -8.25 -6.99 -10.54
N THR A 98 -8.00 -5.70 -10.81
CA THR A 98 -6.65 -5.11 -10.70
C THR A 98 -6.24 -5.02 -9.24
N MET A 99 -7.12 -4.53 -8.37
CA MET A 99 -6.85 -4.49 -6.92
C MET A 99 -6.57 -5.89 -6.36
N GLU A 100 -7.35 -6.89 -6.77
CA GLU A 100 -7.19 -8.27 -6.33
C GLU A 100 -5.86 -8.88 -6.78
N LYS A 101 -5.45 -8.66 -8.05
CA LYS A 101 -4.15 -9.09 -8.58
C LYS A 101 -3.01 -8.51 -7.73
N TYR A 102 -3.00 -7.18 -7.53
CA TYR A 102 -1.90 -6.51 -6.84
C TYR A 102 -1.97 -6.60 -5.32
N LEU A 103 -3.13 -6.94 -4.75
CA LEU A 103 -3.25 -7.27 -3.32
C LEU A 103 -2.38 -8.48 -2.96
N ALA A 104 -2.34 -9.52 -3.81
CA ALA A 104 -1.44 -10.66 -3.60
C ALA A 104 0.04 -10.25 -3.61
N VAL A 105 0.43 -9.38 -4.55
CA VAL A 105 1.79 -8.84 -4.65
C VAL A 105 2.15 -7.99 -3.43
N MET A 106 1.23 -7.12 -2.98
CA MET A 106 1.45 -6.27 -1.82
C MET A 106 1.54 -7.07 -0.52
N LYS A 107 0.77 -8.16 -0.37
CA LYS A 107 0.90 -9.09 0.77
C LYS A 107 2.31 -9.66 0.87
N ASP A 108 2.90 -10.06 -0.26
CA ASP A 108 4.29 -10.54 -0.30
C ASP A 108 5.29 -9.41 -0.02
N ALA A 109 5.06 -8.21 -0.57
CA ALA A 109 5.88 -7.03 -0.30
C ALA A 109 5.94 -6.68 1.20
N VAL A 110 4.79 -6.72 1.89
CA VAL A 110 4.72 -6.50 3.35
C VAL A 110 5.49 -7.58 4.11
N LYS A 111 5.38 -8.85 3.73
CA LYS A 111 6.15 -9.95 4.35
C LYS A 111 7.67 -9.73 4.21
N LYS A 112 8.10 -9.12 3.10
CA LYS A 112 9.49 -8.78 2.80
C LYS A 112 9.94 -7.45 3.42
N GLY A 113 9.05 -6.68 4.04
CA GLY A 113 9.35 -5.35 4.58
C GLY A 113 9.42 -4.23 3.53
N ASN A 114 8.95 -4.48 2.31
CA ASN A 114 8.99 -3.54 1.20
C ASN A 114 7.74 -2.64 1.10
N ALA A 115 6.71 -2.88 1.91
CA ALA A 115 5.49 -2.08 1.91
C ALA A 115 4.95 -1.95 3.34
N GLU A 116 4.25 -0.84 3.62
CA GLU A 116 3.64 -0.61 4.93
C GLU A 116 2.42 -1.51 5.16
N LYS A 117 2.33 -2.09 6.37
CA LYS A 117 1.17 -2.89 6.80
C LYS A 117 -0.12 -2.08 6.80
N SER A 118 -0.08 -0.82 7.22
CA SER A 118 -1.24 0.07 7.27
C SER A 118 -1.87 0.19 5.88
N ARG A 119 -1.06 0.49 4.85
CA ARG A 119 -1.50 0.57 3.45
C ARG A 119 -2.10 -0.74 2.96
N LEU A 120 -1.54 -1.89 3.34
CA LEU A 120 -2.12 -3.19 3.00
C LEU A 120 -3.52 -3.38 3.62
N ALA A 121 -3.75 -2.93 4.87
CA ALA A 121 -5.08 -2.98 5.48
C ALA A 121 -6.12 -2.14 4.70
N TYR A 122 -5.72 -0.98 4.17
CA TYR A 122 -6.58 -0.14 3.33
C TYR A 122 -6.99 -0.85 2.04
N LEU A 123 -6.04 -1.49 1.35
CA LEU A 123 -6.33 -2.22 0.11
C LEU A 123 -7.20 -3.45 0.37
N ILE A 124 -6.95 -4.16 1.48
CA ILE A 124 -7.77 -5.29 1.90
C ILE A 124 -9.22 -4.85 2.08
N ASP A 125 -9.51 -3.87 2.95
CA ASP A 125 -10.89 -3.47 3.21
C ASP A 125 -11.58 -2.89 1.97
N ARG A 126 -10.83 -2.20 1.08
CA ARG A 126 -11.35 -1.72 -0.20
C ARG A 126 -11.81 -2.89 -1.08
N VAL A 127 -11.00 -3.94 -1.21
CA VAL A 127 -11.35 -5.15 -1.95
C VAL A 127 -12.53 -5.89 -1.31
N GLU A 128 -12.57 -5.97 0.03
CA GLU A 128 -13.68 -6.60 0.75
C GLU A 128 -15.01 -5.87 0.47
N ILE A 129 -15.04 -4.54 0.61
CA ILE A 129 -16.26 -3.76 0.34
C ILE A 129 -16.71 -3.86 -1.11
N LEU A 130 -15.79 -3.78 -2.08
CA LEU A 130 -16.14 -3.91 -3.50
C LEU A 130 -16.66 -5.31 -3.85
N ASN A 131 -16.30 -6.32 -3.06
CA ASN A 131 -16.87 -7.66 -3.11
C ASN A 131 -18.15 -7.85 -2.27
N ASN A 132 -18.73 -6.76 -1.73
CA ASN A 132 -19.88 -6.79 -0.81
C ASN A 132 -19.63 -7.62 0.46
N ARG A 133 -18.39 -7.67 0.94
CA ARG A 133 -17.99 -8.36 2.17
C ARG A 133 -17.69 -7.35 3.29
N ASN A 134 -17.59 -7.88 4.50
CA ASN A 134 -17.29 -7.09 5.69
C ASN A 134 -15.80 -6.69 5.72
N GLN A 135 -15.56 -5.44 6.11
CA GLN A 135 -14.25 -4.89 6.44
C GLN A 135 -13.62 -5.62 7.62
N ILE A 136 -12.30 -5.79 7.55
CA ILE A 136 -11.50 -6.44 8.58
C ILE A 136 -10.96 -5.40 9.56
N TYR A 137 -10.49 -4.26 9.03
CA TYR A 137 -9.75 -3.24 9.81
C TYR A 137 -10.51 -1.91 9.96
N GLY A 138 -11.56 -1.68 9.18
CA GLY A 138 -12.37 -0.46 9.24
C GLY A 138 -11.62 0.76 8.70
N THR A 139 -10.98 0.61 7.55
CA THR A 139 -10.22 1.70 6.90
C THR A 139 -11.05 2.48 5.88
N GLN A 140 -12.19 1.94 5.44
CA GLN A 140 -13.13 2.64 4.57
C GLN A 140 -14.28 3.19 5.41
N TYR A 141 -14.49 4.50 5.30
CA TYR A 141 -15.60 5.19 5.93
C TYR A 141 -16.67 5.57 4.90
N SER A 142 -17.87 5.82 5.38
CA SER A 142 -18.97 6.41 4.65
C SER A 142 -19.46 7.65 5.38
N ILE A 143 -20.18 8.51 4.67
CA ILE A 143 -20.77 9.72 5.23
C ILE A 143 -22.27 9.59 5.14
N ARG A 144 -22.96 9.71 6.28
CA ARG A 144 -24.42 9.73 6.35
C ARG A 144 -24.99 11.00 5.72
N GLU A 145 -26.30 11.00 5.49
CA GLU A 145 -26.99 12.19 5.00
C GLU A 145 -26.82 13.40 5.92
N ASN A 146 -26.76 13.21 7.23
CA ASN A 146 -26.50 14.28 8.21
C ASN A 146 -25.03 14.75 8.26
N GLY A 147 -24.15 14.24 7.39
CA GLY A 147 -22.73 14.58 7.33
C GLY A 147 -21.84 13.85 8.36
N GLU A 148 -22.40 12.93 9.15
CA GLU A 148 -21.66 12.12 10.11
C GLU A 148 -20.82 11.05 9.40
N ILE A 149 -19.54 10.95 9.76
CA ILE A 149 -18.65 9.89 9.30
C ILE A 149 -18.90 8.62 10.11
N TYR A 150 -19.01 7.48 9.43
CA TYR A 150 -19.14 6.19 10.09
C TYR A 150 -18.38 5.10 9.34
N ILE A 151 -18.01 4.05 10.07
CA ILE A 151 -17.44 2.82 9.51
C ILE A 151 -18.50 1.72 9.66
N GLY A 152 -19.00 1.23 8.52
CA GLY A 152 -19.96 0.13 8.46
C GLY A 152 -19.31 -1.22 8.18
N ASN A 153 -20.11 -2.29 8.29
CA ASN A 153 -19.78 -3.64 7.81
C ASN A 153 -18.46 -4.19 8.37
N LEU A 154 -18.20 -4.10 9.68
CA LEU A 154 -17.03 -4.74 10.28
C LEU A 154 -17.30 -6.22 10.56
N ILE A 155 -16.30 -7.09 10.37
CA ILE A 155 -16.42 -8.51 10.73
C ILE A 155 -16.69 -8.73 12.23
N ASP A 156 -16.14 -7.85 13.08
CA ASP A 156 -16.25 -7.87 14.55
C ASP A 156 -15.78 -6.52 15.09
N SER A 157 -16.71 -5.69 15.55
CA SER A 157 -16.41 -4.35 16.06
C SER A 157 -15.72 -4.38 17.43
N SER A 158 -15.96 -5.39 18.26
CA SER A 158 -15.41 -5.47 19.62
C SER A 158 -13.90 -5.72 19.63
N ASN A 159 -13.39 -6.47 18.65
CA ASN A 159 -11.95 -6.79 18.55
C ASN A 159 -11.22 -6.06 17.40
N VAL A 160 -11.82 -5.03 16.81
CA VAL A 160 -11.24 -4.34 15.65
C VAL A 160 -9.88 -3.71 15.96
N ASP A 161 -9.70 -3.13 17.15
CA ASP A 161 -8.46 -2.46 17.51
C ASP A 161 -7.27 -3.41 17.66
N SER A 162 -7.51 -4.67 18.07
CA SER A 162 -6.47 -5.71 18.06
C SER A 162 -5.99 -6.01 16.65
N ARG A 163 -6.89 -6.07 15.67
CA ARG A 163 -6.53 -6.25 14.24
C ARG A 163 -5.84 -5.02 13.67
N ARG A 164 -6.35 -3.82 13.97
CA ARG A 164 -5.74 -2.54 13.56
C ARG A 164 -4.31 -2.41 14.08
N LYS A 165 -4.07 -2.71 15.36
CA LYS A 165 -2.73 -2.74 15.95
C LYS A 165 -1.78 -3.69 15.22
N SER A 166 -2.25 -4.87 14.81
CA SER A 166 -1.41 -5.83 14.05
C SER A 166 -0.94 -5.30 12.69
N MET A 167 -1.65 -4.30 12.15
CA MET A 167 -1.38 -3.63 10.89
C MET A 167 -0.79 -2.22 11.06
N ASN A 168 -0.32 -1.86 12.26
CA ASN A 168 0.20 -0.53 12.60
C ASN A 168 -0.81 0.61 12.35
N LEU A 169 -2.10 0.32 12.49
CA LEU A 169 -3.15 1.33 12.48
C LEU A 169 -3.45 1.79 13.91
N GLU A 170 -3.78 3.06 14.06
CA GLU A 170 -4.30 3.63 15.32
C GLU A 170 -5.67 3.03 15.70
N PRO A 171 -6.10 3.09 16.96
CA PRO A 171 -7.44 2.68 17.37
C PRO A 171 -8.54 3.34 16.53
N ILE A 172 -9.61 2.60 16.22
CA ILE A 172 -10.68 3.06 15.33
C ILE A 172 -11.34 4.36 15.83
N LYS A 173 -11.42 4.52 17.15
CA LYS A 173 -11.95 5.74 17.79
C LYS A 173 -11.09 6.97 17.48
N ASP A 174 -9.77 6.83 17.49
CA ASP A 174 -8.87 7.96 17.22
C ASP A 174 -8.81 8.28 15.72
N TYR A 175 -8.88 7.24 14.88
CA TYR A 175 -9.05 7.40 13.44
C TYR A 175 -10.31 8.20 13.07
N LEU A 176 -11.46 7.86 13.66
CA LEU A 176 -12.72 8.60 13.41
C LEU A 176 -12.63 10.07 13.84
N LYS A 177 -11.99 10.37 14.99
CA LYS A 177 -11.75 11.76 15.41
C LYS A 177 -10.87 12.51 14.41
N GLY A 178 -9.83 11.86 13.90
CA GLY A 178 -8.95 12.43 12.88
C GLY A 178 -9.72 12.79 11.61
N LEU A 179 -10.62 11.91 11.16
CA LEU A 179 -11.48 12.18 10.00
C LEU A 179 -12.44 13.35 10.23
N ASP A 180 -13.08 13.46 11.40
CA ASP A 180 -13.98 14.58 11.72
C ASP A 180 -13.26 15.93 11.78
N SER A 181 -11.96 15.93 12.06
CA SER A 181 -11.14 17.15 12.10
C SER A 181 -10.76 17.70 10.71
N LEU A 182 -11.03 16.96 9.63
CA LEU A 182 -10.69 17.40 8.26
C LEU A 182 -11.61 18.53 7.78
N ASP A 183 -11.01 19.63 7.29
CA ASP A 183 -11.74 20.85 6.88
C ASP A 183 -12.87 20.60 5.87
N TYR A 184 -12.66 19.69 4.91
CA TYR A 184 -13.70 19.35 3.91
C TYR A 184 -14.94 18.66 4.50
N VAL A 185 -14.80 17.93 5.61
CA VAL A 185 -15.94 17.33 6.32
C VAL A 185 -16.75 18.43 6.99
N ASN A 186 -16.06 19.41 7.57
CA ASN A 186 -16.68 20.56 8.23
C ASN A 186 -17.35 21.51 7.22
N ASP A 187 -16.79 21.69 6.02
CA ASP A 187 -17.41 22.48 4.96
C ASP A 187 -18.69 21.84 4.41
N ARG A 188 -18.73 20.49 4.30
CA ARG A 188 -19.97 19.79 3.92
C ARG A 188 -21.07 19.87 4.98
N LYS A 189 -20.70 19.94 6.26
CA LYS A 189 -21.66 20.15 7.37
C LYS A 189 -22.19 21.59 7.40
N LYS A 190 -21.40 22.58 6.98
CA LYS A 190 -21.78 24.01 6.98
C LYS A 190 -22.61 24.46 5.78
N ASN A 191 -22.42 23.83 4.62
CA ASN A 191 -23.09 24.21 3.37
C ASN A 191 -24.46 23.51 3.16
N ARG A 192 -25.15 23.19 4.26
CA ARG A 192 -26.52 22.66 4.30
C ARG A 192 -27.29 23.37 5.38
#